data_AF-A0A4V3ANQ7-F1
#
_entry.id   AF-A0A4V3ANQ7-F1
#
_cell.length_a   1.000
_cell.length_b   1.000
_cell.length_c   1.000
_cell.angle_alpha   90.00
_cell.angle_beta   90.00
_cell.angle_gamma   90.00
#
_symmetry.space_group_name_H-M   'P 1'
#
loop_
_entity.id
_entity.type
_entity.pdbx_description
1 polymer ?
#
loop_
_entity_poly.entity_id
_entity_poly.type
_entity_poly.pdbx_seq_one_letter_code
_entity_poly.pdbx_strand_id
1 'polypeptide(L)'
;MDLDDAREERLLVYYRRQCESLVREEDSAGQLGEALGLVQDSRLLKLSVEFRLDDEGCYVPGRWVLASGLGVAFENYVFRLSVMEKVRFGRSSIDGFTAEHHEAFKGVVDAAEALARLGWPVNWQQNVQKILEITEYGLRDGKLVHRFSTLPEFVTLGEEMLLLGTVTFYRQGRSADGAVTSFKSQVLSATNRELYESTPLHLRCNGDDVPKRFRYTSDWKPGRSGKSYRVAI
;
A
#
# COMPACT_ATOMS: atom_id res chain seq x y z
N MET A 1 -32.81 16.15 -10.40
CA MET A 1 -32.37 16.98 -9.25
C MET A 1 -31.21 16.21 -8.67
N ASP A 2 -30.08 16.16 -9.39
CA ASP A 2 -29.08 15.06 -9.29
C ASP A 2 -27.70 15.55 -8.83
N LEU A 3 -27.59 16.84 -8.49
CA LEU A 3 -26.34 17.48 -8.06
C LEU A 3 -26.03 17.22 -6.57
N ASP A 4 -27.04 16.85 -5.78
CA ASP A 4 -26.90 16.60 -4.33
C ASP A 4 -26.27 15.24 -4.06
N ASP A 5 -26.75 14.19 -4.74
CA ASP A 5 -26.23 12.82 -4.60
C ASP A 5 -24.73 12.70 -4.96
N ALA A 6 -24.30 13.31 -6.06
CA ALA A 6 -22.90 13.28 -6.48
C ALA A 6 -22.00 14.06 -5.51
N ARG A 7 -22.53 15.09 -4.85
CA ARG A 7 -21.78 15.87 -3.84
C ARG A 7 -21.71 15.10 -2.53
N GLU A 8 -22.80 14.47 -2.10
CA GLU A 8 -22.83 13.62 -0.92
C GLU A 8 -21.94 12.39 -1.07
N GLU A 9 -21.93 11.75 -2.24
CA GLU A 9 -21.01 10.65 -2.55
C GLU A 9 -19.54 11.09 -2.46
N ARG A 10 -19.21 12.26 -3.03
CA ARG A 10 -17.85 12.85 -2.91
C ARG A 10 -17.47 13.15 -1.47
N LEU A 11 -18.38 13.70 -0.68
CA LEU A 11 -18.15 13.97 0.74
C LEU A 11 -17.96 12.69 1.54
N LEU A 12 -18.76 11.66 1.30
CA LEU A 12 -18.62 10.34 1.91
C LEU A 12 -17.26 9.71 1.57
N VAL A 13 -16.82 9.82 0.32
CA VAL A 13 -15.50 9.36 -0.10
C VAL A 13 -14.40 10.17 0.60
N TYR A 14 -14.52 11.49 0.69
CA TYR A 14 -13.57 12.34 1.41
C TYR A 14 -13.48 12.00 2.91
N TYR A 15 -14.62 11.82 3.59
CA TYR A 15 -14.64 11.41 4.99
C TYR A 15 -14.02 10.03 5.20
N ARG A 16 -14.30 9.07 4.30
CA ARG A 16 -13.67 7.75 4.34
C ARG A 16 -12.14 7.85 4.21
N ARG A 17 -11.62 8.73 3.36
CA ARG A 17 -10.17 9.00 3.25
C ARG A 17 -9.58 9.54 4.55
N GLN A 18 -10.21 10.54 5.14
CA GLN A 18 -9.72 11.17 6.38
C GLN A 18 -9.72 10.17 7.53
N CYS A 19 -10.78 9.37 7.67
CA CYS A 19 -10.83 8.31 8.68
C CYS A 19 -9.77 7.24 8.44
N GLU A 20 -9.58 6.77 7.20
CA GLU A 20 -8.52 5.80 6.88
C GLU A 20 -7.13 6.38 7.15
N SER A 21 -6.88 7.64 6.81
CA SER A 21 -5.59 8.32 7.09
C SER A 21 -5.31 8.42 8.59
N LEU A 22 -6.31 8.81 9.40
CA LEU A 22 -6.16 8.95 10.84
C LEU A 22 -5.99 7.58 11.54
N VAL A 23 -6.76 6.57 11.13
CA VAL A 23 -6.59 5.19 11.63
C VAL A 23 -5.20 4.66 11.27
N ARG A 24 -4.70 4.96 10.06
CA ARG A 24 -3.32 4.60 9.66
C ARG A 24 -2.29 5.27 10.56
N GLU A 25 -2.40 6.56 10.84
CA GLU A 25 -1.46 7.28 11.72
C GLU A 25 -1.46 6.70 13.15
N GLU A 26 -2.64 6.40 13.68
CA GLU A 26 -2.82 5.81 15.02
C GLU A 26 -2.24 4.38 15.09
N ASP A 27 -2.54 3.52 14.11
CA ASP A 27 -2.03 2.14 14.05
C ASP A 27 -0.50 2.10 13.85
N SER A 28 0.04 3.01 13.02
CA SER A 28 1.47 3.07 12.71
C SER A 28 2.30 3.50 13.94
N ALA A 29 1.78 4.40 14.77
CA ALA A 29 2.48 4.94 15.93
C ALA A 29 2.78 3.88 17.01
N GLY A 30 1.86 2.93 17.24
CA GLY A 30 2.03 1.86 18.22
C GLY A 30 2.91 0.69 17.77
N GLN A 31 3.14 0.56 16.45
CA GLN A 31 3.68 -0.66 15.83
C GLN A 31 5.07 -0.46 15.20
N LEU A 32 5.56 0.78 15.18
CA LEU A 32 6.91 1.16 14.71
C LEU A 32 8.04 0.33 15.36
N GLY A 33 7.87 -0.11 16.61
CA GLY A 33 8.87 -0.92 17.34
C GLY A 33 9.05 -2.34 16.79
N GLU A 34 7.98 -2.99 16.29
CA GLU A 34 8.06 -4.32 15.68
C GLU A 34 8.36 -4.25 14.18
N ALA A 35 7.99 -3.15 13.52
CA ALA A 35 8.28 -2.85 12.12
C ALA A 35 9.70 -2.25 11.89
N LEU A 36 10.57 -2.23 12.90
CA LEU A 36 11.96 -1.75 12.75
C LEU A 36 12.77 -2.55 11.70
N GLY A 37 12.41 -3.81 11.43
CA GLY A 37 12.99 -4.59 10.32
C GLY A 37 12.40 -4.28 8.94
N LEU A 38 11.35 -3.45 8.87
CA LEU A 38 10.61 -3.09 7.67
C LEU A 38 10.89 -1.67 7.21
N VAL A 39 12.02 -1.09 7.61
CA VAL A 39 12.35 0.31 7.30
C VAL A 39 12.17 0.66 5.82
N GLN A 40 12.30 -0.33 4.93
CA GLN A 40 12.18 -0.23 3.47
C GLN A 40 10.91 -0.87 2.86
N ASP A 41 9.89 -1.24 3.65
CA ASP A 41 8.69 -1.91 3.12
C ASP A 41 7.71 -0.91 2.49
N SER A 42 7.32 -1.15 1.23
CA SER A 42 6.51 -0.21 0.45
C SER A 42 5.12 0.13 1.01
N ARG A 43 4.69 -0.60 2.03
CA ARG A 43 3.43 -0.45 2.75
C ARG A 43 3.50 0.45 3.98
N LEU A 44 4.69 0.80 4.48
CA LEU A 44 4.84 1.68 5.64
C LEU A 44 4.71 3.16 5.26
N LEU A 45 3.98 3.91 6.08
CA LEU A 45 3.94 5.37 5.98
C LEU A 45 5.25 5.93 6.55
N LYS A 46 6.21 6.24 5.68
CA LYS A 46 7.46 6.89 6.09
C LYS A 46 7.64 8.23 5.40
N LEU A 47 8.11 9.20 6.18
CA LEU A 47 8.30 10.61 5.81
C LEU A 47 9.64 10.87 5.07
N SER A 48 10.29 9.84 4.52
CA SER A 48 11.64 9.97 3.96
C SER A 48 11.76 9.24 2.63
N VAL A 49 12.30 9.92 1.61
CA VAL A 49 12.74 9.30 0.37
C VAL A 49 13.92 8.38 0.72
N GLU A 50 13.68 7.07 0.77
CA GLU A 50 14.73 6.10 1.07
C GLU A 50 15.24 5.40 -0.21
N PHE A 51 16.56 5.36 -0.35
CA PHE A 51 17.25 4.53 -1.33
C PHE A 51 17.22 3.08 -0.84
N ARG A 52 16.87 2.14 -1.71
CA ARG A 52 16.98 0.72 -1.38
C ARG A 52 18.44 0.32 -1.58
N LEU A 53 19.08 -0.15 -0.52
CA LEU A 53 20.31 -0.91 -0.65
C LEU A 53 19.91 -2.30 -1.14
N ASP A 54 20.57 -2.78 -2.18
CA ASP A 54 20.33 -4.14 -2.68
C ASP A 54 20.64 -5.14 -1.56
N ASP A 55 19.78 -6.14 -1.37
CA ASP A 55 19.97 -7.19 -0.35
C ASP A 55 21.22 -8.05 -0.69
N GLU A 56 21.62 -8.10 -1.96
CA GLU A 56 22.84 -8.74 -2.45
C GLU A 56 24.07 -7.81 -2.46
N GLY A 57 23.83 -6.49 -2.36
CA GLY A 57 24.87 -5.48 -2.34
C GLY A 57 25.46 -5.35 -0.95
N CYS A 58 26.47 -6.16 -0.62
CA CYS A 58 27.25 -5.96 0.60
C CYS A 58 27.66 -4.49 0.71
N TYR A 59 27.13 -3.78 1.71
CA TYR A 59 27.58 -2.45 2.05
C TYR A 59 29.07 -2.51 2.37
N VAL A 60 29.90 -2.08 1.42
CA VAL A 60 31.33 -1.92 1.60
C VAL A 60 31.65 -0.42 1.47
N PRO A 61 31.99 0.26 2.58
CA PRO A 61 32.43 1.64 2.54
C PRO A 61 33.53 1.84 1.48
N GLY A 62 33.36 2.84 0.60
CA GLY A 62 34.33 3.15 -0.46
C GLY A 62 34.22 2.30 -1.75
N ARG A 63 33.28 1.36 -1.84
CA ARG A 63 33.08 0.50 -3.03
C ARG A 63 31.98 0.98 -3.98
N TRP A 64 31.32 2.08 -3.64
CA TRP A 64 30.30 2.72 -4.47
C TRP A 64 31.00 3.44 -5.60
N VAL A 65 31.08 2.78 -6.76
CA VAL A 65 31.64 3.39 -7.96
C VAL A 65 30.73 4.56 -8.34
N LEU A 66 31.31 5.75 -8.52
CA LEU A 66 30.59 6.90 -9.07
C LEU A 66 30.12 6.53 -10.48
N ALA A 67 28.87 6.08 -10.60
CA ALA A 67 28.29 5.78 -11.89
C ALA A 67 28.14 7.09 -12.66
N SER A 68 28.70 7.14 -13.87
CA SER A 68 28.53 8.29 -14.74
C SER A 68 27.04 8.56 -14.97
N GLY A 69 26.61 9.81 -14.82
CA GLY A 69 25.20 10.20 -14.96
C GLY A 69 24.31 9.98 -13.73
N LEU A 70 24.84 9.48 -12.61
CA LEU A 70 24.06 9.25 -11.38
C LEU A 70 23.38 10.52 -10.84
N GLY A 71 24.10 11.65 -10.81
CA GLY A 71 23.53 12.93 -10.35
C GLY A 71 22.33 13.37 -11.20
N VAL A 72 22.44 13.25 -12.53
CA VAL A 72 21.35 13.58 -13.46
C VAL A 72 20.16 12.64 -13.27
N ALA A 73 20.41 11.35 -13.06
CA ALA A 73 19.35 10.37 -12.80
C ALA A 73 18.60 10.68 -11.49
N PHE A 74 19.30 11.10 -10.44
CA PHE A 74 18.68 11.52 -9.18
C PHE A 74 17.86 12.80 -9.33
N GLU A 75 18.43 13.83 -9.96
CA GLU A 75 17.71 15.09 -10.20
C GLU A 75 16.44 14.84 -11.01
N ASN A 76 16.51 14.00 -12.05
CA ASN A 76 15.34 13.63 -12.83
C ASN A 76 14.31 12.86 -11.99
N TYR A 77 14.73 11.92 -11.14
CA TYR A 77 13.81 11.19 -10.26
C TYR A 77 13.06 12.12 -9.30
N VAL A 78 13.78 13.02 -8.61
CA VAL A 78 13.19 14.01 -7.69
C VAL A 78 12.26 14.96 -8.44
N PHE A 79 12.68 15.41 -9.63
CA PHE A 79 11.85 16.25 -10.49
C PHE A 79 10.52 15.54 -10.85
N ARG A 80 10.55 14.26 -11.23
CA ARG A 80 9.35 13.49 -11.57
C ARG A 80 8.41 13.31 -10.39
N LEU A 81 8.93 13.09 -9.18
CA LEU A 81 8.12 13.08 -7.96
C LEU A 81 7.42 14.44 -7.75
N SER A 82 8.14 15.56 -7.92
CA SER A 82 7.54 16.90 -7.80
C SER A 82 6.45 17.16 -8.86
N VAL A 83 6.64 16.69 -10.09
CA VAL A 83 5.61 16.78 -11.14
C VAL A 83 4.36 16.00 -10.74
N MET A 84 4.52 14.77 -10.24
CA MET A 84 3.38 13.97 -9.79
C MET A 84 2.62 14.63 -8.62
N GLU A 85 3.34 15.21 -7.66
CA GLU A 85 2.74 15.98 -6.57
C GLU A 85 1.96 17.21 -7.09
N LYS A 86 2.52 17.94 -8.05
CA LYS A 86 1.83 19.08 -8.69
C LYS A 86 0.55 18.64 -9.41
N VAL A 87 0.59 17.55 -10.17
CA VAL A 87 -0.59 17.00 -10.86
C VAL A 87 -1.66 16.61 -9.84
N ARG A 88 -1.27 15.98 -8.72
CA ARG A 88 -2.18 15.69 -7.62
C ARG A 88 -2.90 16.94 -7.12
N PHE A 89 -2.15 17.98 -6.77
CA PHE A 89 -2.73 19.21 -6.22
C PHE A 89 -3.58 19.98 -7.25
N GLY A 90 -3.10 20.06 -8.49
CA GLY A 90 -3.75 20.86 -9.54
C GLY A 90 -5.01 20.24 -10.13
N ARG A 91 -5.24 18.93 -9.93
CA ARG A 91 -6.36 18.19 -10.57
C ARG A 91 -7.24 17.39 -9.60
N SER A 92 -7.12 17.62 -8.29
CA SER A 92 -7.89 16.84 -7.32
C SER A 92 -9.39 17.17 -7.30
N SER A 93 -10.20 16.12 -7.10
CA SER A 93 -11.65 16.07 -6.83
C SER A 93 -12.63 16.44 -7.95
N ILE A 94 -12.23 17.16 -9.00
CA ILE A 94 -13.16 17.64 -10.05
C ILE A 94 -13.12 16.75 -11.32
N ASP A 95 -11.93 16.34 -11.77
CA ASP A 95 -11.76 15.68 -13.08
C ASP A 95 -11.49 14.17 -13.01
N GLY A 96 -11.34 13.62 -11.81
CA GLY A 96 -10.98 12.21 -11.64
C GLY A 96 -9.59 11.86 -12.21
N PHE A 97 -9.41 10.61 -12.64
CA PHE A 97 -8.13 10.09 -13.09
C PHE A 97 -7.82 10.53 -14.52
N THR A 98 -6.96 11.54 -14.67
CA THR A 98 -6.61 12.09 -15.99
C THR A 98 -5.42 11.36 -16.64
N ALA A 99 -5.25 11.53 -17.95
CA ALA A 99 -4.06 11.07 -18.67
C ALA A 99 -2.75 11.62 -18.05
N GLU A 100 -2.79 12.83 -17.49
CA GLU A 100 -1.63 13.45 -16.85
C GLU A 100 -1.20 12.74 -15.56
N HIS A 101 -2.14 12.14 -14.82
CA HIS A 101 -1.76 11.32 -13.68
C HIS A 101 -1.01 10.07 -14.12
N HIS A 102 -1.44 9.43 -15.22
CA HIS A 102 -0.74 8.28 -15.78
C HIS A 102 0.64 8.66 -16.31
N GLU A 103 0.75 9.80 -16.99
CA GLU A 103 2.02 10.29 -17.52
C GLU A 103 3.00 10.65 -16.41
N ALA A 104 2.54 11.36 -15.38
CA ALA A 104 3.36 11.70 -14.22
C ALA A 104 3.81 10.44 -13.47
N PHE A 105 2.89 9.48 -13.27
CA PHE A 105 3.20 8.19 -12.67
C PHE A 105 4.26 7.43 -13.48
N LYS A 106 4.05 7.28 -14.79
CA LYS A 106 5.01 6.65 -15.70
C LYS A 106 6.38 7.32 -15.63
N GLY A 107 6.42 8.66 -15.61
CA GLY A 107 7.66 9.41 -15.47
C GLY A 107 8.44 9.08 -14.18
N VAL A 108 7.74 8.82 -13.07
CA VAL A 108 8.38 8.37 -11.81
C VAL A 108 8.93 6.96 -11.95
N VAL A 109 8.18 6.03 -12.54
CA VAL A 109 8.60 4.64 -12.75
C VAL A 109 9.82 4.58 -13.68
N ASP A 110 9.77 5.24 -14.84
CA ASP A 110 10.86 5.28 -15.82
C ASP A 110 12.16 5.85 -15.20
N ALA A 111 12.03 6.88 -14.35
CA ALA A 111 13.17 7.47 -13.63
C ALA A 111 13.73 6.54 -12.53
N ALA A 112 12.86 5.81 -11.83
CA ALA A 112 13.28 4.80 -10.85
C ALA A 112 14.01 3.63 -11.52
N GLU A 113 13.53 3.16 -12.67
CA GLU A 113 14.20 2.11 -13.46
C GLU A 113 15.55 2.57 -14.00
N ALA A 114 15.70 3.85 -14.37
CA ALA A 114 16.99 4.42 -14.75
C ALA A 114 17.99 4.38 -13.59
N LEU A 115 17.56 4.74 -12.38
CA LEU A 115 18.39 4.63 -11.17
C LEU A 115 18.73 3.17 -10.82
N ALA A 116 17.77 2.25 -10.94
CA ALA A 116 18.01 0.83 -10.73
C ALA A 116 19.06 0.26 -11.70
N ARG A 117 19.02 0.65 -12.99
CA ARG A 117 20.04 0.26 -13.99
C ARG A 117 21.44 0.78 -13.68
N LEU A 118 21.56 1.87 -12.91
CA LEU A 118 22.84 2.39 -12.42
C LEU A 118 23.30 1.71 -11.13
N GLY A 119 22.55 0.74 -10.59
CA GLY A 119 22.83 0.07 -9.32
C GLY A 119 22.29 0.81 -8.09
N TRP A 120 21.35 1.74 -8.27
CA TRP A 120 20.78 2.58 -7.20
C TRP A 120 19.26 2.45 -7.15
N PRO A 121 18.69 1.27 -6.86
CA PRO A 121 17.24 1.12 -6.79
C PRO A 121 16.65 2.04 -5.71
N VAL A 122 15.52 2.66 -6.01
CA VAL A 122 14.78 3.55 -5.10
C VAL A 122 13.45 2.94 -4.71
N ASN A 123 12.95 3.27 -3.52
CA ASN A 123 11.64 2.80 -3.08
C ASN A 123 10.49 3.62 -3.67
N TRP A 124 10.39 3.62 -5.00
CA TRP A 124 9.47 4.50 -5.71
C TRP A 124 8.00 4.23 -5.37
N GLN A 125 7.64 2.99 -5.04
CA GLN A 125 6.27 2.63 -4.65
C GLN A 125 5.86 3.35 -3.36
N GLN A 126 6.74 3.46 -2.35
CA GLN A 126 6.49 4.26 -1.15
C GLN A 126 6.29 5.74 -1.49
N ASN A 127 7.21 6.29 -2.28
CA ASN A 127 7.20 7.71 -2.62
C ASN A 127 5.91 8.08 -3.36
N VAL A 128 5.47 7.23 -4.28
CA VAL A 128 4.19 7.39 -4.99
C VAL A 128 3.00 7.23 -4.03
N GLN A 129 2.99 6.21 -3.17
CA GLN A 129 1.91 6.02 -2.19
C GLN A 129 1.77 7.22 -1.26
N LYS A 130 2.89 7.82 -0.84
CA LYS A 130 2.88 9.02 0.00
C LYS A 130 2.26 10.21 -0.72
N ILE A 131 2.60 10.42 -1.99
CA ILE A 131 1.97 11.47 -2.81
C ILE A 131 0.45 11.20 -2.89
N LEU A 132 0.04 9.95 -3.12
CA LEU A 132 -1.36 9.59 -3.33
C LEU A 132 -2.22 9.46 -2.06
N GLU A 133 -1.63 9.58 -0.87
CA GLU A 133 -2.25 9.24 0.42
C GLU A 133 -3.64 9.86 0.65
N ILE A 134 -3.80 11.15 0.33
CA ILE A 134 -5.05 11.90 0.52
C ILE A 134 -6.02 11.80 -0.68
N THR A 135 -5.69 10.97 -1.66
CA THR A 135 -6.47 10.81 -2.90
C THR A 135 -7.29 9.53 -2.88
N GLU A 136 -8.25 9.44 -3.78
CA GLU A 136 -8.97 8.21 -4.08
C GLU A 136 -8.13 7.17 -4.84
N TYR A 137 -6.88 7.45 -5.17
CA TYR A 137 -6.02 6.58 -5.97
C TYR A 137 -4.93 5.93 -5.13
N GLY A 138 -4.49 4.75 -5.55
CA GLY A 138 -3.35 4.04 -4.96
C GLY A 138 -2.74 3.07 -5.96
N LEU A 139 -1.75 2.30 -5.52
CA LEU A 139 -1.06 1.33 -6.38
C LEU A 139 -1.61 -0.08 -6.21
N ARG A 140 -1.83 -0.76 -7.33
CA ARG A 140 -2.02 -2.22 -7.42
C ARG A 140 -1.27 -2.73 -8.64
N ASP A 141 -0.48 -3.80 -8.50
CA ASP A 141 0.32 -4.40 -9.58
C ASP A 141 1.19 -3.40 -10.37
N GLY A 142 1.78 -2.42 -9.66
CA GLY A 142 2.59 -1.38 -10.28
C GLY A 142 1.80 -0.41 -11.17
N LYS A 143 0.46 -0.41 -11.08
CA LYS A 143 -0.44 0.50 -11.78
C LYS A 143 -1.19 1.37 -10.80
N LEU A 144 -1.53 2.55 -11.26
CA LEU A 144 -2.36 3.49 -10.52
C LEU A 144 -3.84 3.11 -10.73
N VAL A 145 -4.54 2.88 -9.61
CA VAL A 145 -5.94 2.42 -9.59
C VAL A 145 -6.76 3.27 -8.62
N HIS A 146 -8.08 3.30 -8.82
CA HIS A 146 -9.00 3.92 -7.85
C HIS A 146 -9.27 2.95 -6.68
N ARG A 147 -9.10 3.41 -5.44
CA ARG A 147 -9.17 2.62 -4.20
C ARG A 147 -10.57 2.11 -3.88
N PHE A 148 -11.62 2.77 -4.38
CA PHE A 148 -13.00 2.56 -3.94
C PHE A 148 -13.98 2.19 -5.06
N SER A 149 -13.54 2.18 -6.32
CA SER A 149 -14.39 1.88 -7.47
C SER A 149 -13.82 0.67 -8.19
N THR A 150 -14.71 -0.15 -8.74
CA THR A 150 -14.33 -1.34 -9.53
C THR A 150 -13.37 -2.26 -8.76
N LEU A 151 -13.77 -2.62 -7.54
CA LEU A 151 -12.98 -3.54 -6.70
C LEU A 151 -12.93 -4.92 -7.34
N PRO A 152 -11.73 -5.52 -7.55
CA PRO A 152 -11.61 -6.88 -8.06
C PRO A 152 -12.23 -7.87 -7.08
N GLU A 153 -12.72 -8.99 -7.61
CA GLU A 153 -13.31 -10.04 -6.79
C GLU A 153 -12.26 -10.76 -5.93
N PHE A 154 -11.02 -10.86 -6.43
CA PHE A 154 -9.92 -11.53 -5.75
C PHE A 154 -8.66 -10.66 -5.76
N VAL A 155 -7.93 -10.67 -4.65
CA VAL A 155 -6.63 -9.99 -4.46
C VAL A 155 -5.74 -10.82 -3.55
N THR A 156 -4.44 -10.55 -3.53
CA THR A 156 -3.60 -11.01 -2.42
C THR A 156 -3.64 -10.02 -1.25
N LEU A 157 -3.37 -10.50 -0.04
CA LEU A 157 -3.24 -9.64 1.13
C LEU A 157 -2.17 -8.56 0.90
N GLY A 158 -1.03 -8.92 0.33
CA GLY A 158 0.06 -7.99 0.02
C GLY A 158 -0.37 -6.86 -0.93
N GLU A 159 -1.11 -7.18 -1.98
CA GLU A 159 -1.64 -6.19 -2.93
C GLU A 159 -2.61 -5.22 -2.26
N GLU A 160 -3.54 -5.72 -1.45
CA GLU A 160 -4.53 -4.85 -0.80
C GLU A 160 -3.88 -3.99 0.29
N MET A 161 -2.94 -4.55 1.04
CA MET A 161 -2.12 -3.81 1.99
C MET A 161 -1.30 -2.70 1.32
N LEU A 162 -0.74 -2.97 0.14
CA LEU A 162 -0.07 -1.95 -0.67
C LEU A 162 -1.05 -0.86 -1.11
N LEU A 163 -2.22 -1.24 -1.64
CA LEU A 163 -3.24 -0.28 -2.08
C LEU A 163 -3.70 0.63 -0.94
N LEU A 164 -3.91 0.05 0.24
CA LEU A 164 -4.33 0.77 1.44
C LEU A 164 -3.18 1.52 2.12
N GLY A 165 -1.92 1.21 1.80
CA GLY A 165 -0.75 1.79 2.45
C GLY A 165 -0.68 1.43 3.93
N THR A 166 -0.88 0.14 4.26
CA THR A 166 -0.88 -0.35 5.64
C THR A 166 -0.07 -1.64 5.77
N VAL A 167 0.56 -1.84 6.92
CA VAL A 167 1.16 -3.12 7.34
C VAL A 167 0.24 -3.92 8.27
N THR A 168 -0.93 -3.38 8.59
CA THR A 168 -1.87 -3.99 9.53
C THR A 168 -2.93 -4.78 8.78
N PHE A 169 -3.17 -6.00 9.25
CA PHE A 169 -4.27 -6.84 8.83
C PHE A 169 -4.93 -7.48 10.05
N TYR A 170 -6.04 -8.17 9.85
CA TYR A 170 -6.81 -8.74 10.95
C TYR A 170 -6.93 -10.24 10.82
N ARG A 171 -6.72 -10.95 11.93
CA ARG A 171 -6.81 -12.42 11.99
C ARG A 171 -7.93 -12.84 12.92
N GLN A 172 -8.71 -13.82 12.48
CA GLN A 172 -9.73 -14.48 13.28
C GLN A 172 -9.39 -15.95 13.42
N GLY A 173 -9.45 -16.48 14.65
CA GLY A 173 -9.27 -17.90 14.92
C GLY A 173 -10.61 -18.63 15.01
N ARG A 174 -10.58 -19.92 14.68
CA ARG A 174 -11.65 -20.88 14.96
C ARG A 174 -11.03 -22.11 15.61
N SER A 175 -11.55 -22.48 16.78
CA SER A 175 -11.12 -23.69 17.50
C SER A 175 -11.66 -24.96 16.84
N ALA A 176 -11.16 -26.12 17.28
CA ALA A 176 -11.54 -27.42 16.71
C ALA A 176 -13.03 -27.76 16.94
N ASP A 177 -13.65 -27.19 17.96
CA ASP A 177 -15.09 -27.26 18.26
C ASP A 177 -15.94 -26.28 17.43
N GLY A 178 -15.31 -25.48 16.56
CA GLY A 178 -15.98 -24.50 15.72
C GLY A 178 -16.19 -23.12 16.34
N ALA A 179 -15.81 -22.90 17.61
CA ALA A 179 -15.97 -21.58 18.23
C ALA A 179 -15.03 -20.54 17.60
N VAL A 180 -15.57 -19.35 17.31
CA VAL A 180 -14.87 -18.30 16.57
C VAL A 180 -14.47 -17.16 17.53
N THR A 181 -13.23 -16.68 17.41
CA THR A 181 -12.75 -15.52 18.21
C THR A 181 -13.11 -14.19 17.54
N SER A 182 -12.92 -13.08 18.25
CA SER A 182 -12.89 -11.77 17.59
C SER A 182 -11.69 -11.64 16.65
N PHE A 183 -11.80 -10.75 15.67
CA PHE A 183 -10.67 -10.32 14.86
C PHE A 183 -9.66 -9.56 15.72
N LYS A 184 -8.40 -10.00 15.66
CA LYS A 184 -7.26 -9.32 16.30
C LYS A 184 -6.38 -8.70 15.23
N SER A 185 -5.94 -7.47 15.44
CA SER A 185 -4.95 -6.83 14.57
C SER A 185 -3.64 -7.60 14.61
N GLN A 186 -2.96 -7.65 13.48
CA GLN A 186 -1.66 -8.25 13.26
C GLN A 186 -0.86 -7.33 12.35
N VAL A 187 0.43 -7.26 12.60
CA VAL A 187 1.37 -6.52 11.76
C VAL A 187 2.07 -7.52 10.87
N LEU A 188 2.03 -7.27 9.56
CA LEU A 188 2.89 -7.97 8.63
C LEU A 188 4.32 -7.55 8.93
N SER A 189 5.18 -8.52 9.22
CA SER A 189 6.57 -8.34 9.64
C SER A 189 7.47 -9.23 8.80
N ALA A 190 8.78 -8.98 8.85
CA ALA A 190 9.75 -9.84 8.15
C ALA A 190 9.61 -11.33 8.53
N THR A 191 9.20 -11.64 9.77
CA THR A 191 9.10 -13.00 10.28
C THR A 191 7.82 -13.73 9.86
N ASN A 192 6.78 -13.01 9.43
CA ASN A 192 5.50 -13.60 9.04
C ASN A 192 5.10 -13.28 7.59
N ARG A 193 5.91 -12.50 6.85
CA ARG A 193 5.65 -12.07 5.48
C ARG A 193 5.35 -13.25 4.56
N GLU A 194 6.22 -14.26 4.53
CA GLU A 194 6.05 -15.45 3.67
C GLU A 194 4.75 -16.21 3.96
N LEU A 195 4.26 -16.15 5.20
CA LEU A 195 3.03 -16.84 5.61
C LEU A 195 1.76 -16.10 5.13
N TYR A 196 1.80 -14.77 5.10
CA TYR A 196 0.60 -13.95 4.96
C TYR A 196 0.52 -13.18 3.64
N GLU A 197 1.63 -12.68 3.10
CA GLU A 197 1.65 -11.74 1.97
C GLU A 197 0.92 -12.28 0.73
N SER A 198 1.15 -13.54 0.39
CA SER A 198 0.51 -14.23 -0.75
C SER A 198 -0.88 -14.82 -0.43
N THR A 199 -1.47 -14.47 0.71
CA THR A 199 -2.79 -14.98 1.09
C THR A 199 -3.84 -14.50 0.09
N PRO A 200 -4.55 -15.41 -0.61
CA PRO A 200 -5.66 -15.01 -1.45
C PRO A 200 -6.81 -14.52 -0.56
N LEU A 201 -7.41 -13.41 -0.98
CA LEU A 201 -8.59 -12.81 -0.39
C LEU A 201 -9.66 -12.66 -1.47
N HIS A 202 -10.91 -12.81 -1.07
CA HIS A 202 -12.08 -12.50 -1.88
C HIS A 202 -12.82 -11.29 -1.31
N LEU A 203 -13.51 -10.57 -2.20
CA LEU A 203 -14.32 -9.42 -1.84
C LEU A 203 -15.44 -9.87 -0.89
N ARG A 204 -15.56 -9.19 0.26
CA ARG A 204 -16.54 -9.56 1.29
C ARG A 204 -17.96 -9.56 0.72
N CYS A 205 -18.66 -10.67 0.90
CA CYS A 205 -20.08 -10.79 0.63
C CYS A 205 -20.90 -10.71 1.94
N ASN A 206 -22.22 -10.51 1.83
CA ASN A 206 -23.09 -10.42 3.01
C ASN A 206 -23.23 -11.75 3.79
N GLY A 207 -22.78 -12.87 3.22
CA GLY A 207 -22.81 -14.19 3.84
C GLY A 207 -21.57 -14.56 4.67
N ASP A 208 -20.48 -13.78 4.61
CA ASP A 208 -19.19 -14.21 5.16
C ASP A 208 -19.09 -14.17 6.70
N ASP A 209 -20.09 -13.65 7.42
CA ASP A 209 -19.99 -13.34 8.86
C ASP A 209 -18.71 -12.54 9.19
N VAL A 210 -18.43 -11.52 8.37
CA VAL A 210 -17.28 -10.62 8.50
C VAL A 210 -17.79 -9.20 8.71
N PRO A 211 -17.28 -8.44 9.71
CA PRO A 211 -17.66 -7.05 9.93
C PRO A 211 -17.56 -6.20 8.66
N LYS A 212 -18.54 -5.32 8.43
CA LYS A 212 -18.61 -4.43 7.24
C LYS A 212 -17.40 -3.50 7.05
N ARG A 213 -16.61 -3.30 8.11
CA ARG A 213 -15.37 -2.51 8.06
C ARG A 213 -14.27 -3.18 7.25
N PHE A 214 -14.29 -4.51 7.10
CA PHE A 214 -13.34 -5.23 6.28
C PHE A 214 -13.88 -5.34 4.85
N ARG A 215 -13.02 -5.04 3.89
CA ARG A 215 -13.33 -5.04 2.47
C ARG A 215 -13.14 -6.43 1.88
N TYR A 216 -12.08 -7.11 2.28
CA TYR A 216 -11.70 -8.43 1.80
C TYR A 216 -11.52 -9.41 2.95
N THR A 217 -11.73 -10.70 2.67
CA THR A 217 -11.48 -11.78 3.62
C THR A 217 -10.91 -13.00 2.92
N SER A 218 -10.19 -13.86 3.65
CA SER A 218 -9.75 -15.15 3.15
C SER A 218 -10.74 -16.25 3.53
N ASP A 219 -10.65 -17.37 2.84
CA ASP A 219 -11.15 -18.65 3.35
C ASP A 219 -10.48 -19.04 4.68
N TRP A 220 -11.11 -19.99 5.38
CA TRP A 220 -10.52 -20.63 6.55
C TRP A 220 -9.29 -21.45 6.16
N LYS A 221 -8.12 -21.02 6.63
CA LYS A 221 -6.84 -21.70 6.49
C LYS A 221 -6.58 -22.65 7.66
N PRO A 222 -5.90 -23.78 7.44
CA PRO A 222 -5.53 -24.70 8.51
C PRO A 222 -4.53 -24.05 9.46
N GLY A 223 -4.77 -24.19 10.75
CA GLY A 223 -3.87 -23.82 11.84
C GLY A 223 -3.37 -25.06 12.59
N ARG A 224 -2.74 -24.84 13.76
CA ARG A 224 -2.21 -25.93 14.60
C ARG A 224 -3.33 -26.65 15.36
N SER A 225 -3.18 -27.97 15.54
CA SER A 225 -4.03 -28.80 16.41
C SER A 225 -5.54 -28.73 16.06
N GLY A 226 -5.87 -28.83 14.76
CA GLY A 226 -7.25 -28.82 14.28
C GLY A 226 -7.93 -27.44 14.34
N LYS A 227 -7.22 -26.39 14.77
CA LYS A 227 -7.70 -25.01 14.68
C LYS A 227 -7.61 -24.52 13.24
N SER A 228 -8.43 -23.56 12.88
CA SER A 228 -8.30 -22.82 11.62
C SER A 228 -8.24 -21.32 11.87
N TYR A 229 -7.81 -20.56 10.89
CA TYR A 229 -7.83 -19.11 10.95
C TYR A 229 -8.19 -18.51 9.61
N ARG A 230 -8.71 -17.30 9.59
CA ARG A 230 -8.86 -16.51 8.37
C ARG A 230 -8.30 -15.11 8.58
N VAL A 231 -8.03 -14.44 7.48
CA VAL A 231 -7.52 -13.07 7.44
C VAL A 231 -8.60 -12.16 6.85
N ALA A 232 -8.62 -10.90 7.28
CA ALA A 232 -9.44 -9.86 6.70
C ALA A 232 -8.68 -8.53 6.70
N ILE A 233 -9.05 -7.67 5.75
CA ILE A 233 -8.53 -6.31 5.60
C ILE A 233 -9.61 -5.40 5.05
#